data_AF-A0A822DEJ0-F1
#
_entry.id   AF-A0A822DEJ0-F1
#
_cell.length_a   1.000
_cell.length_b   1.000
_cell.length_c   1.000
_cell.angle_alpha   90.00
_cell.angle_beta   90.00
_cell.angle_gamma   90.00
#
_symmetry.space_group_name_H-M   'P 1'
#
loop_
_entity.id
_entity.type
_entity.pdbx_description
1 polymer ?
#
loop_
_entity_poly.entity_id
_entity_poly.type
_entity_poly.pdbx_seq_one_letter_code
_entity_poly.pdbx_strand_id
1 'polypeptide(L)'
;MEALVSDHTTFKQIFEDPIIAEEDRLIRSQPARLYGLPKVHKTGLPLRPILSASGTFNYGIAQLLVHRLSHLKKHSTVIDDTFKFVDELHSLNIDMTQH
;
A
#
# COMPACT_ATOMS: atom_id res chain seq x y z
N MET A 1 14.39 -10.01 -20.95
CA MET A 1 14.62 -9.01 -19.88
C MET A 1 14.97 -7.62 -20.41
N GLU A 2 15.07 -7.41 -21.73
CA GLU A 2 15.46 -6.09 -22.30
C GLU A 2 14.29 -5.26 -22.86
N ALA A 3 13.08 -5.84 -23.01
CA ALA A 3 11.93 -5.12 -23.58
C ALA A 3 11.18 -4.22 -22.58
N LEU A 4 11.50 -4.28 -21.28
CA LEU A 4 10.86 -3.47 -20.24
C LEU A 4 11.59 -2.15 -19.95
N VAL A 5 12.74 -1.91 -20.60
CA VAL A 5 13.63 -0.77 -20.32
C VAL A 5 13.67 0.25 -21.49
N SER A 6 13.09 -0.07 -22.65
CA SER A 6 13.24 0.76 -23.87
C SER A 6 12.26 1.93 -23.99
N ASP A 7 11.12 1.92 -23.28
CA ASP A 7 10.12 3.00 -23.39
C ASP A 7 10.39 4.14 -22.41
N HIS A 8 11.25 5.04 -22.85
CA HIS A 8 11.52 6.36 -22.26
C HIS A 8 10.26 7.26 -22.23
N THR A 9 9.18 6.85 -22.90
CA THR A 9 7.83 7.44 -22.86
C THR A 9 7.07 7.07 -21.58
N THR A 10 7.14 5.83 -21.11
CA THR A 10 6.39 5.38 -19.92
C THR A 10 6.91 6.04 -18.65
N PHE A 11 8.24 6.21 -18.54
CA PHE A 11 8.83 6.93 -17.42
C PHE A 11 8.46 8.42 -17.41
N LYS A 12 8.36 9.08 -18.58
CA LYS A 12 7.87 10.47 -18.65
C LYS A 12 6.40 10.60 -18.26
N GLN A 13 5.55 9.67 -18.68
CA GLN A 13 4.14 9.62 -18.28
C GLN A 13 3.94 9.47 -16.77
N ILE A 14 4.89 8.84 -16.06
CA ILE A 14 4.89 8.77 -14.60
C ILE A 14 5.07 10.17 -13.99
N PHE A 15 5.97 11.00 -14.54
CA PHE A 15 6.20 12.35 -14.04
C PHE A 15 5.08 13.34 -14.38
N GLU A 16 4.25 13.04 -15.37
CA GLU A 16 3.09 13.84 -15.77
C GLU A 16 1.79 13.45 -15.02
N ASP A 17 1.83 12.41 -14.17
CA ASP A 17 0.67 12.00 -13.38
C ASP A 17 0.27 13.13 -12.41
N PRO A 18 -1.00 13.56 -12.34
CA PRO A 18 -1.44 14.62 -11.41
C PRO A 18 -1.10 14.34 -9.93
N ILE A 19 -0.90 13.07 -9.55
CA ILE A 19 -0.43 12.69 -8.20
C ILE A 19 1.05 13.05 -7.98
N ILE A 20 1.85 13.05 -9.06
CA ILE A 20 3.26 13.43 -9.09
C ILE A 20 3.45 14.91 -9.47
N ALA A 21 2.50 15.50 -10.21
CA ALA A 21 2.48 16.91 -10.56
C ALA A 21 2.34 17.83 -9.35
N GLU A 22 1.98 17.28 -8.17
CA GLU A 22 2.38 17.86 -6.89
C GLU A 22 3.90 17.64 -6.72
N GLU A 23 4.68 18.27 -7.59
CA GLU A 23 6.15 18.17 -7.70
C GLU A 23 6.82 18.36 -6.33
N ASP A 24 6.14 19.13 -5.48
CA ASP A 24 6.38 19.34 -4.07
C ASP A 24 6.61 18.09 -3.23
N ARG A 25 5.88 17.00 -3.47
CA ARG A 25 5.99 15.77 -2.68
C ARG A 25 7.25 14.98 -2.99
N LEU A 26 7.74 15.04 -4.23
CA LEU A 26 8.98 14.37 -4.63
C LEU A 26 10.19 15.28 -4.38
N ILE A 27 10.07 16.58 -4.65
CA ILE A 27 11.12 17.59 -4.47
C ILE A 27 11.36 17.90 -2.99
N ARG A 28 10.31 17.97 -2.15
CA ARG A 28 10.43 18.20 -0.70
C ARG A 28 10.34 16.91 0.11
N SER A 29 11.06 15.88 -0.32
CA SER A 29 11.13 14.63 0.46
C SER A 29 11.94 14.84 1.75
N GLN A 30 11.43 14.31 2.87
CA GLN A 30 12.14 14.32 4.15
C GLN A 30 12.66 12.90 4.46
N PRO A 31 13.79 12.76 5.18
CA PRO A 31 14.21 11.48 5.71
C PRO A 31 13.14 10.84 6.60
N ALA A 32 13.15 9.51 6.69
CA ALA A 32 12.24 8.80 7.58
C ALA A 32 12.47 9.21 9.04
N ARG A 33 11.38 9.38 9.80
CA ARG A 33 11.44 9.80 11.21
C ARG A 33 11.42 8.57 12.09
N LEU A 34 12.51 8.32 12.82
CA LEU A 34 12.58 7.29 13.84
C LEU A 34 12.20 7.89 15.21
N TYR A 35 11.19 7.34 15.85
CA TYR A 35 10.79 7.70 17.21
C TYR A 35 10.40 6.47 18.01
N GLY A 36 10.36 6.58 19.34
CA GLY A 36 10.03 5.46 20.22
C GLY A 36 8.77 5.74 21.03
N LEU A 37 7.81 4.81 21.04
CA LEU A 37 6.70 4.87 21.99
C LEU A 37 7.03 4.11 23.27
N PRO A 38 6.72 4.66 24.46
CA PRO A 38 6.94 3.94 25.71
C PRO A 38 6.22 2.58 25.74
N LYS A 39 6.96 1.53 26.10
CA LYS A 39 6.43 0.18 26.35
C LYS A 39 6.13 0.04 27.83
N VAL A 40 5.01 0.63 28.28
CA VAL A 40 4.62 0.71 29.71
C VAL A 40 4.40 -0.63 30.42
N HIS A 41 4.35 -1.75 29.69
CA HIS A 41 4.04 -3.09 30.21
C HIS A 41 5.22 -4.07 30.19
N LYS A 42 6.45 -3.65 29.84
CA LYS A 42 7.63 -4.54 29.83
C LYS A 42 8.79 -3.91 30.59
N THR A 43 9.27 -4.60 31.63
CA THR A 43 10.49 -4.25 32.36
C THR A 43 11.73 -4.45 31.47
N GLY A 44 12.63 -3.48 31.42
CA GLY A 44 13.91 -3.56 30.70
C GLY A 44 13.87 -3.21 29.20
N LEU A 45 12.70 -3.02 28.60
CA LEU A 45 12.54 -2.57 27.21
C LEU A 45 11.65 -1.33 27.17
N PRO A 46 12.22 -0.13 27.32
CA PRO A 46 11.43 1.08 27.56
C PRO A 46 10.69 1.57 26.32
N LEU A 47 11.09 1.19 25.09
CA LEU A 47 10.63 1.82 23.86
C LEU A 47 10.24 0.81 22.77
N ARG A 48 9.19 1.14 22.02
CA ARG A 48 8.82 0.55 20.73
C ARG A 48 9.37 1.47 19.65
N PRO A 49 10.48 1.13 18.97
CA PRO A 49 10.91 1.93 17.83
C PRO A 49 9.84 1.88 16.73
N ILE A 50 9.48 3.04 16.19
CA ILE A 50 8.58 3.23 15.08
C ILE A 50 9.32 4.07 14.04
N LEU A 51 9.38 3.56 12.82
CA LEU A 51 9.89 4.28 11.67
C LEU A 51 8.71 4.84 10.87
N SER A 52 8.53 6.16 10.89
CA SER A 52 7.56 6.81 10.01
C SER A 52 8.23 7.15 8.68
N ALA A 53 7.72 6.53 7.62
CA ALA A 53 8.13 6.80 6.24
C ALA A 53 7.28 7.89 5.57
N SER A 54 6.35 8.53 6.29
CA SER A 54 5.49 9.58 5.73
C SER A 54 6.31 10.77 5.24
N GLY A 55 6.02 11.25 4.02
CA GLY A 55 6.76 12.36 3.41
C GLY A 55 8.17 12.01 2.94
N THR A 56 8.55 10.73 2.98
CA THR A 56 9.78 10.26 2.33
C THR A 56 9.57 10.12 0.83
N PHE A 57 10.66 10.10 0.06
CA PHE A 57 10.62 9.85 -1.38
C PHE A 57 9.87 8.54 -1.73
N ASN A 58 10.14 7.48 -0.95
CA ASN A 58 9.49 6.18 -1.13
C ASN A 58 7.97 6.23 -0.92
N TYR A 59 7.49 7.16 -0.06
CA TYR A 59 6.06 7.32 0.19
C TYR A 59 5.30 7.81 -1.04
N GLY A 60 5.85 8.81 -1.75
CA GLY A 60 5.26 9.32 -3.00
C GLY A 60 5.20 8.24 -4.09
N ILE A 61 6.29 7.50 -4.28
CA ILE A 61 6.33 6.37 -5.24
C ILE A 61 5.32 5.28 -4.86
N ALA A 62 5.25 4.91 -3.58
CA ALA A 62 4.30 3.90 -3.13
C ALA A 62 2.85 4.32 -3.39
N GLN A 63 2.50 5.58 -3.18
CA GLN A 63 1.16 6.10 -3.49
C GLN A 63 0.85 6.05 -4.98
N LEU A 64 1.80 6.45 -5.84
CA LEU A 64 1.66 6.32 -7.29
C LEU A 64 1.38 4.87 -7.68
N LEU A 65 2.20 3.92 -7.19
CA LEU A 65 2.06 2.51 -7.53
C LEU A 65 0.72 1.96 -7.06
N VAL A 66 0.27 2.34 -5.86
CA VAL A 66 -1.05 1.95 -5.34
C VAL A 66 -2.16 2.47 -6.24
N HIS A 67 -2.08 3.72 -6.72
CA HIS A 67 -3.05 4.30 -7.63
C HIS A 67 -3.05 3.57 -8.99
N ARG A 68 -1.88 3.39 -9.60
CA ARG A 68 -1.75 2.76 -10.91
C ARG A 68 -2.13 1.30 -10.90
N LEU A 69 -1.79 0.55 -9.87
CA LEU A 69 -2.10 -0.88 -9.72
C LEU A 69 -3.46 -1.13 -9.07
N SER A 70 -4.24 -0.09 -8.77
CA SER A 70 -5.55 -0.23 -8.12
C SER A 70 -6.53 -1.10 -8.91
N HIS A 71 -6.44 -1.07 -10.25
CA HIS A 71 -7.26 -1.91 -11.13
C HIS A 71 -6.97 -3.42 -10.97
N LEU A 72 -5.73 -3.79 -10.61
CA LEU A 72 -5.35 -5.19 -10.38
C LEU A 72 -5.85 -5.73 -9.05
N LYS A 73 -6.25 -4.86 -8.11
CA LYS A 73 -6.76 -5.27 -6.79
C LYS A 73 -8.18 -5.81 -6.85
N LYS A 74 -8.96 -5.43 -7.87
CA LYS A 74 -10.35 -5.86 -8.01
C LYS A 74 -10.41 -7.21 -8.71
N HIS A 75 -10.55 -8.26 -7.92
CA HIS A 75 -10.79 -9.61 -8.43
C HIS A 75 -12.01 -10.21 -7.73
N SER A 76 -12.70 -11.14 -8.38
CA SER A 76 -13.91 -11.80 -7.83
C SER A 76 -13.65 -12.62 -6.56
N THR A 77 -12.38 -12.86 -6.24
CA THR A 77 -11.93 -13.60 -5.05
C THR A 77 -11.36 -12.69 -3.97
N VAL A 78 -11.31 -11.38 -4.19
CA VAL A 78 -10.77 -10.40 -3.23
C VAL A 78 -11.95 -9.70 -2.56
N ILE A 79 -12.00 -9.82 -1.24
CA ILE A 79 -13.04 -9.20 -0.41
C ILE A 79 -12.45 -7.98 0.28
N ASP A 80 -13.16 -6.86 0.20
CA ASP A 80 -12.67 -5.57 0.72
C ASP A 80 -12.67 -5.48 2.26
N ASP A 81 -13.58 -6.21 2.91
CA ASP A 81 -13.85 -6.07 4.34
C ASP A 81 -14.13 -7.44 4.98
N THR A 82 -13.65 -7.62 6.21
CA THR A 82 -13.92 -8.80 7.02
C THR A 82 -15.42 -8.97 7.30
N PHE A 83 -16.18 -7.88 7.46
CA PHE A 83 -17.63 -7.99 7.67
C PHE A 83 -18.34 -8.55 6.45
N LYS A 84 -18.01 -8.07 5.23
CA LYS A 84 -18.54 -8.62 3.98
C LYS A 84 -18.21 -10.10 3.83
N PHE A 85 -17.00 -10.51 4.19
CA PHE A 85 -16.61 -11.91 4.17
C PHE A 85 -17.47 -12.78 5.10
N VAL A 86 -17.75 -12.29 6.30
CA VAL A 86 -18.61 -13.00 7.26
C VAL A 86 -20.05 -13.10 6.74
N ASP A 87 -20.59 -12.02 6.17
CA ASP A 87 -21.93 -12.02 5.57
C ASP A 87 -22.03 -13.01 4.40
N GLU A 88 -21.02 -13.04 3.52
CA GLU A 88 -20.93 -14.00 2.42
C GLU A 88 -20.85 -15.44 2.93
N LEU A 89 -20.06 -15.72 3.97
CA LEU A 89 -20.01 -17.03 4.61
C LEU A 89 -21.35 -17.47 5.19
N HIS A 90 -22.10 -16.56 5.81
CA HIS A 90 -23.43 -16.87 6.33
C HIS A 90 -24.46 -17.11 5.21
N SER A 91 -24.26 -16.49 4.05
CA SER A 91 -25.13 -16.68 2.88
C SER A 91 -24.85 -17.95 2.08
N LEU A 92 -23.69 -18.59 2.29
CA LEU A 92 -23.29 -19.81 1.62
C LEU A 92 -24.04 -21.03 2.19
N ASN A 93 -25.08 -21.46 1.49
CA ASN A 93 -25.69 -22.78 1.72
C ASN A 93 -24.85 -23.85 1.03
N ILE A 94 -24.09 -24.61 1.82
CA ILE A 94 -23.36 -25.77 1.34
C ILE A 94 -24.36 -26.92 1.22
N ASP A 95 -24.80 -27.23 -0.01
CA ASP A 95 -25.55 -28.44 -0.29
C ASP A 95 -24.64 -29.66 -0.06
N MET A 96 -24.87 -30.35 1.04
CA MET A 96 -24.17 -31.57 1.46
C MET A 96 -24.63 -32.82 0.67
N THR A 97 -25.10 -32.65 -0.57
CA THR A 97 -25.82 -33.69 -1.33
C THR A 97 -24.99 -34.35 -2.43
N GLN A 98 -23.67 -34.42 -2.27
CA GLN A 98 -22.80 -35.26 -3.10
C GLN A 98 -21.88 -36.11 -2.22
N HIS A 99 -22.46 -37.12 -1.57
CA HIS A 99 -21.78 -38.34 -1.16
C HIS A 99 -22.70 -39.54 -1.31
#